data_AF-Q8XQ25-F1
#
_entry.id   AF-Q8XQ25-F1
#
_cell.length_a   1.000
_cell.length_b   1.000
_cell.length_c   1.000
_cell.angle_alpha   90.00
_cell.angle_beta   90.00
_cell.angle_gamma   90.00
#
_symmetry.space_group_name_H-M   'P 1'
#
loop_
_entity.id
_entity.type
_entity.pdbx_description
1 polymer ?
#
loop_
_entity_poly.entity_id
_entity_poly.type
_entity_poly.pdbx_seq_one_letter_code
_entity_poly.pdbx_strand_id
1 'polypeptide(L)'
;MHSFGSNRGRKSIAVAALVMASAFAHHASARTLGKVDVIGTYTGTALTPANAWSATWGNAWDACRVQYGTTRSVNMTWHQFGNPSPAGSNKRSVAATWECRDTAN
;
A
#
# COMPACT_ATOMS: atom_id res chain seq x y z
N MET A 1 -52.02 -35.43 14.11
CA MET A 1 -51.24 -35.65 12.87
C MET A 1 -49.76 -35.55 13.20
N HIS A 2 -49.03 -36.64 12.93
CA HIS A 2 -47.62 -36.77 12.55
C HIS A 2 -46.47 -36.19 13.42
N SER A 3 -45.57 -37.12 13.75
CA SER A 3 -44.26 -36.96 14.40
C SER A 3 -43.17 -36.35 13.49
N PHE A 4 -42.06 -36.03 14.17
CA PHE A 4 -40.65 -35.99 13.73
C PHE A 4 -40.06 -34.66 13.26
N GLY A 5 -38.94 -34.29 13.91
CA GLY A 5 -38.03 -33.24 13.44
C GLY A 5 -37.06 -32.73 14.49
N SER A 6 -36.16 -33.58 14.97
CA SER A 6 -34.96 -33.17 15.71
C SER A 6 -34.15 -32.17 14.89
N ASN A 7 -33.73 -31.04 15.48
CA ASN A 7 -32.50 -30.41 15.03
C ASN A 7 -31.63 -29.93 16.20
N ARG A 8 -30.57 -30.72 16.41
CA ARG A 8 -29.50 -30.57 17.37
C ARG A 8 -28.56 -29.47 16.86
N GLY A 9 -28.83 -28.22 17.23
CA GLY A 9 -27.96 -27.09 16.90
C GLY A 9 -26.91 -26.79 17.96
N ARG A 10 -25.90 -27.65 18.14
CA ARG A 10 -24.64 -27.22 18.76
C ARG A 10 -23.95 -26.25 17.80
N LYS A 11 -23.56 -25.06 18.28
CA LYS A 11 -22.22 -24.46 18.14
C LYS A 11 -22.19 -23.05 18.72
N SER A 12 -21.60 -22.96 19.90
CA SER A 12 -21.04 -21.74 20.46
C SER A 12 -19.84 -21.32 19.61
N ILE A 13 -19.82 -20.09 19.11
CA ILE A 13 -18.59 -19.33 18.87
C ILE A 13 -18.92 -17.86 19.13
N ALA A 14 -18.64 -17.41 20.36
CA ALA A 14 -18.40 -16.01 20.62
C ALA A 14 -17.16 -15.59 19.82
N VAL A 15 -17.32 -14.69 18.86
CA VAL A 15 -16.18 -14.00 18.25
C VAL A 15 -16.14 -12.62 18.86
N ALA A 16 -15.21 -12.45 19.79
CA ALA A 16 -14.90 -11.20 20.47
C ALA A 16 -14.64 -10.08 19.44
N ALA A 17 -15.26 -8.94 19.68
CA ALA A 17 -14.94 -7.70 19.00
C ALA A 17 -13.48 -7.32 19.27
N LEU A 18 -12.60 -7.54 18.30
CA LEU A 18 -11.26 -6.98 18.31
C LEU A 18 -11.35 -5.53 17.83
N VAL A 19 -11.66 -4.63 18.77
CA VAL A 19 -11.42 -3.20 18.62
C VAL A 19 -9.90 -3.02 18.59
N MET A 20 -9.31 -3.02 17.39
CA MET A 20 -7.94 -2.55 17.23
C MET A 20 -7.98 -1.03 17.38
N ALA A 21 -7.78 -0.58 18.62
CA ALA A 21 -7.57 0.82 18.95
C ALA A 21 -6.48 1.39 18.03
N SER A 22 -6.88 2.37 17.22
CA SER A 22 -6.01 3.20 16.42
C SER A 22 -5.07 4.01 17.33
N ALA A 23 -3.98 3.39 17.75
CA ALA A 23 -2.93 4.01 18.55
C ALA A 23 -1.63 4.14 17.74
N PHE A 24 -1.71 4.82 16.59
CA PHE A 24 -0.54 5.39 15.93
C PHE A 24 -0.83 6.84 15.53
N ALA A 25 -1.32 7.63 16.48
CA ALA A 25 -1.26 9.09 16.40
C ALA A 25 -0.18 9.61 17.34
N HIS A 26 1.02 9.01 17.30
CA HIS A 26 2.21 9.79 17.58
C HIS A 26 2.44 10.59 16.32
N HIS A 27 2.25 11.92 16.39
CA HIS A 27 2.66 12.85 15.35
C HIS A 27 4.19 12.81 15.29
N ALA A 28 4.76 11.72 14.78
CA ALA A 28 6.12 11.69 14.31
C ALA A 28 6.15 12.72 13.17
N SER A 29 6.63 13.92 13.48
CA SER A 29 6.86 14.97 12.49
C SER A 29 7.98 14.47 11.58
N ALA A 30 7.62 13.65 10.60
CA ALA A 30 8.55 13.11 9.65
C ALA A 30 9.11 14.28 8.83
N ARG A 31 10.40 14.58 8.99
CA ARG A 31 11.04 15.64 8.22
C ARG A 31 11.19 15.15 6.78
N THR A 32 10.61 15.87 5.83
CA THR A 32 10.89 15.63 4.40
C THR A 32 12.34 16.04 4.10
N LEU A 33 13.16 15.06 3.71
CA LEU A 33 14.54 15.26 3.29
C LEU A 33 14.61 15.75 1.85
N GLY A 34 13.71 15.25 1.00
CA GLY A 34 13.61 15.60 -0.41
C GLY A 34 12.60 14.74 -1.14
N LYS A 35 12.62 14.83 -2.48
CA LYS A 35 11.74 14.06 -3.37
C LYS A 35 12.54 13.33 -4.43
N VAL A 36 12.07 12.15 -4.83
CA VAL A 36 12.61 11.37 -5.95
C VAL A 36 11.48 10.99 -6.90
N ASP A 37 11.78 11.03 -8.19
CA ASP A 37 10.89 10.52 -9.23
C ASP A 37 11.40 9.15 -9.69
N VAL A 38 10.50 8.17 -9.72
CA VAL A 38 10.81 6.80 -10.12
C VAL A 38 9.83 6.27 -11.14
N ILE A 39 10.31 5.33 -11.93
CA ILE A 39 9.49 4.57 -12.87
C ILE A 39 9.47 3.11 -12.43
N GLY A 40 8.26 2.54 -12.35
CA GLY A 40 7.99 1.14 -12.11
C GLY A 40 7.24 0.52 -13.27
N THR A 41 6.99 -0.79 -13.16
CA THR A 41 6.16 -1.54 -14.09
C THR A 41 5.04 -2.23 -13.35
N TYR A 42 3.82 -2.10 -13.84
CA TYR A 42 2.63 -2.76 -13.30
C TYR A 42 1.98 -3.63 -14.38
N THR A 43 1.58 -4.83 -14.00
CA THR A 43 0.80 -5.74 -14.86
C THR A 43 -0.55 -5.97 -14.21
N GLY A 44 -1.60 -5.40 -14.80
CA GLY A 44 -2.97 -5.53 -14.31
C GLY A 44 -3.90 -4.48 -14.90
N THR A 45 -5.19 -4.65 -14.65
CA THR A 45 -6.24 -3.77 -15.18
C THR A 45 -6.62 -2.66 -14.22
N ALA A 46 -6.42 -2.85 -12.92
CA ALA A 46 -6.82 -1.91 -11.87
C ALA A 46 -5.78 -0.80 -11.70
N LEU A 47 -6.09 0.41 -12.18
CA LEU A 47 -5.21 1.59 -12.08
C LEU A 47 -5.49 2.33 -10.77
N THR A 48 -5.05 1.75 -9.65
CA THR A 48 -5.28 2.30 -8.31
C THR A 48 -4.01 2.88 -7.70
N PRO A 49 -4.12 3.82 -6.74
CA PRO A 49 -2.96 4.32 -6.01
C PRO A 49 -2.18 3.21 -5.29
N ALA A 50 -2.85 2.19 -4.76
CA ALA A 50 -2.19 1.06 -4.10
C ALA A 50 -1.33 0.23 -5.07
N ASN A 51 -1.80 0.04 -6.30
CA ASN A 51 -1.03 -0.66 -7.33
C ASN A 51 0.16 0.18 -7.82
N ALA A 52 -0.01 1.50 -7.93
CA ALA A 52 1.09 2.40 -8.24
C ALA A 52 2.15 2.41 -7.14
N TRP A 53 1.71 2.44 -5.88
CA TRP A 53 2.56 2.31 -4.71
C TRP A 53 3.36 1.02 -4.76
N SER A 54 2.69 -0.14 -4.92
CA SER A 54 3.35 -1.44 -4.97
C SER A 54 4.35 -1.57 -6.14
N ALA A 55 4.05 -0.96 -7.29
CA ALA A 55 4.90 -1.04 -8.47
C ALA A 55 6.16 -0.16 -8.39
N THR A 56 6.16 0.86 -7.52
CA THR A 56 7.22 1.88 -7.46
C THR A 56 7.93 1.99 -6.12
N TRP A 57 7.37 1.39 -5.05
CA TRP A 57 7.89 1.53 -3.68
C TRP A 57 9.34 1.10 -3.54
N GLY A 58 9.73 -0.06 -4.08
CA GLY A 58 11.11 -0.57 -3.98
C GLY A 58 12.12 0.39 -4.63
N ASN A 59 11.83 0.83 -5.86
CA ASN A 59 12.66 1.79 -6.57
C ASN A 59 12.76 3.14 -5.82
N ALA A 60 11.65 3.60 -5.25
CA ALA A 60 11.62 4.82 -4.45
C ALA A 60 12.44 4.70 -3.16
N TRP A 61 12.32 3.57 -2.45
CA TRP A 61 13.10 3.31 -1.25
C TRP A 61 14.60 3.32 -1.54
N ASP A 62 15.03 2.58 -2.56
CA ASP A 62 16.44 2.50 -2.95
C ASP A 62 16.98 3.86 -3.39
N ALA A 63 16.26 4.57 -4.25
CA ALA A 63 16.63 5.92 -4.68
C ALA A 63 16.73 6.90 -3.51
N CYS A 64 15.76 6.88 -2.59
CA CYS A 64 15.80 7.71 -1.39
C CYS A 64 16.98 7.36 -0.49
N ARG A 65 17.30 6.07 -0.29
CA ARG A 65 18.43 5.64 0.54
C ARG A 65 19.78 6.00 -0.08
N VAL A 66 19.89 6.02 -1.41
CA VAL A 66 21.09 6.44 -2.15
C VAL A 66 21.29 7.96 -2.06
N GLN A 67 20.24 8.75 -2.32
CA GLN A 67 20.35 10.22 -2.33
C GLN A 67 20.33 10.81 -0.91
N TYR A 68 19.54 10.23 -0.01
CA TYR A 68 19.30 10.70 1.35
C TYR A 68 19.50 9.54 2.33
N GLY A 69 20.76 9.29 2.72
CA GLY A 69 21.15 8.14 3.55
C GLY A 69 20.48 8.05 4.94
N THR A 70 19.89 9.14 5.42
CA THR A 70 19.10 9.18 6.68
C THR A 70 17.61 8.87 6.46
N THR A 71 17.19 8.51 5.24
CA THR A 71 15.80 8.11 4.98
C THR A 71 15.39 6.91 5.83
N ARG A 72 14.25 7.04 6.51
CA ARG A 72 13.63 6.00 7.34
C ARG A 72 12.22 5.62 6.89
N SER A 73 11.56 6.49 6.14
CA SER A 73 10.28 6.19 5.50
C SER A 73 10.18 6.92 4.15
N VAL A 74 9.29 6.42 3.30
CA VAL A 74 8.97 7.05 2.01
C VAL A 74 7.48 7.23 1.88
N ASN A 75 7.05 8.32 1.26
CA ASN A 75 5.64 8.61 1.03
C ASN A 75 5.38 9.00 -0.42
N MET A 76 4.51 8.26 -1.10
CA MET A 76 4.12 8.58 -2.48
C MET A 76 3.21 9.81 -2.47
N THR A 77 3.58 10.84 -3.23
CA THR A 77 2.82 12.10 -3.32
C THR A 77 2.14 12.28 -4.67
N TRP A 78 2.64 11.61 -5.70
CA TRP A 78 2.07 11.65 -7.03
C TRP A 78 2.31 10.32 -7.75
N HIS A 79 1.41 9.94 -8.63
CA HIS A 79 1.57 8.80 -9.52
C HIS A 79 0.78 8.97 -10.81
N GLN A 80 1.24 8.32 -11.88
CA GLN A 80 0.55 8.22 -13.15
C GLN A 80 0.88 6.90 -13.83
N PHE A 81 -0.17 6.23 -14.31
CA PHE A 81 -0.03 5.06 -15.17
C PHE A 81 0.14 5.49 -16.62
N GLY A 82 1.11 4.91 -17.31
CA GLY A 82 1.26 5.04 -18.75
C GLY A 82 0.21 4.25 -19.53
N ASN A 83 0.29 4.40 -20.85
CA ASN A 83 -0.45 3.56 -21.77
C ASN A 83 0.07 2.11 -21.71
N PRO A 84 -0.78 1.12 -22.01
CA PRO A 84 -0.33 -0.25 -22.16
C PRO A 84 0.80 -0.39 -23.18
N SER A 85 1.83 -1.13 -22.82
CA SER A 85 2.94 -1.45 -23.71
C SER A 85 3.40 -2.90 -23.48
N PRO A 86 3.26 -3.79 -24.50
CA PRO A 86 2.72 -3.53 -25.84
C PRO A 86 1.21 -3.22 -25.86
N ALA A 87 0.72 -2.65 -26.97
CA ALA A 87 -0.69 -2.33 -27.17
C ALA A 87 -1.58 -3.57 -27.00
N GLY A 88 -2.70 -3.43 -26.29
CA GLY A 88 -3.59 -4.56 -25.96
C GLY A 88 -3.13 -5.42 -24.78
N SER A 89 -1.99 -5.12 -24.15
CA SER A 89 -1.56 -5.80 -22.92
C SER A 89 -2.12 -5.13 -21.66
N ASN A 90 -1.95 -5.78 -20.51
CA ASN A 90 -2.18 -5.19 -19.19
C ASN A 90 -0.89 -4.64 -18.56
N LYS A 91 0.22 -4.62 -19.30
CA LYS A 91 1.51 -4.14 -18.82
C LYS A 91 1.64 -2.64 -19.07
N ARG A 92 1.92 -1.88 -18.02
CA ARG A 92 2.02 -0.41 -18.06
C ARG A 92 3.25 0.04 -17.29
N SER A 93 3.86 1.14 -17.74
CA SER A 93 4.78 1.90 -16.89
C SER A 93 3.98 2.65 -15.83
N VAL A 94 4.60 2.89 -14.68
CA VAL A 94 4.07 3.74 -13.62
C VAL A 94 5.13 4.76 -13.27
N ALA A 95 4.84 6.04 -13.47
CA ALA A 95 5.67 7.12 -12.95
C ALA A 95 5.13 7.49 -11.56
N ALA A 96 6.01 7.74 -10.59
CA ALA A 96 5.61 8.17 -9.25
C ALA A 96 6.66 9.09 -8.62
N THR A 97 6.18 10.08 -7.87
CA THR A 97 7.01 10.98 -7.05
C THR A 97 6.86 10.60 -5.59
N TRP A 98 8.00 10.39 -4.93
CA TRP A 98 8.08 9.97 -3.54
C TRP A 98 8.85 10.98 -2.71
N GLU A 99 8.34 11.27 -1.52
CA GLU A 99 9.06 12.00 -0.49
C GLU A 99 9.91 11.04 0.33
N CYS A 100 11.19 11.36 0.45
CA CYS A 100 12.12 10.71 1.35
C CYS A 100 12.00 11.39 2.71
N ARG A 101 11.69 10.63 3.77
CA ARG A 101 11.39 11.17 5.09
C ARG A 101 12.28 10.55 6.16
N ASP A 102 12.73 11.39 7.07
CA ASP A 102 13.34 10.95 8.33
C ASP A 102 12.30 11.02 9.44
N THR A 103 12.08 9.88 10.09
CA THR A 103 11.14 9.72 11.22
C THR A 103 11.88 9.54 12.54
N ALA A 104 13.21 9.75 12.57
CA ALA A 104 13.91 9.94 13.84
C ALA A 104 13.47 11.25 14.46
N ASN A 105 12.75 11.14 15.58
CA ASN A 105 12.63 12.23 16.56
C ASN A 105 14.01 12.49 17.19
#